data_AF-A0A9N9QH13-F1
#
_entry.id   AF-A0A9N9QH13-F1
#
_cell.length_a   1.000
_cell.length_b   1.000
_cell.length_c   1.000
_cell.angle_alpha   90.00
_cell.angle_beta   90.00
_cell.angle_gamma   90.00
#
_symmetry.space_group_name_H-M   'P 1'
#
loop_
_entity.id
_entity.type
_entity.pdbx_description
1 polymer ?
#
loop_
_entity_poly.entity_id
_entity_poly.type
_entity_poly.pdbx_seq_one_letter_code
_entity_poly.pdbx_strand_id
1 'polypeptide(L)'
;MAHVYENNELVDMILIYGECHQNAGAASRVYSERFPLRIHPKPAAFVRLIQRARDYGELRENRGRHAGRGRPPQMLAVEEEINNLIDDDPATSSGEIARRWVLVK
;
A
#
# COMPACT_ATOMS: atom_id res chain seq x y z
N MET A 1 3.56 -7.26 13.50
CA MET A 1 2.60 -6.27 12.96
C MET A 1 3.36 -5.05 12.46
N ALA A 2 2.94 -4.46 11.33
CA ALA A 2 3.57 -3.26 10.78
C ALA A 2 3.01 -2.01 11.48
N HIS A 3 3.83 -1.37 12.32
CA HIS A 3 3.51 -0.09 12.93
C HIS A 3 3.33 0.98 11.84
N VAL A 4 2.28 1.81 11.96
CA VAL A 4 2.14 3.02 11.14
C VAL A 4 2.83 4.13 11.91
N TYR A 5 3.94 4.64 11.38
CA TYR A 5 4.56 5.84 11.97
C TYR A 5 3.78 7.09 11.55
N GLU A 6 3.59 7.99 12.50
CA GLU A 6 3.06 9.33 12.23
C GLU A 6 4.10 10.17 11.46
N ASN A 7 3.64 11.22 10.77
CA ASN A 7 4.55 12.05 9.96
C ASN A 7 5.71 12.63 10.79
N ASN A 8 5.44 13.05 12.03
CA ASN A 8 6.49 13.55 12.94
C ASN A 8 7.52 12.46 13.26
N GLU A 9 7.08 11.22 13.51
CA GLU A 9 7.99 10.10 13.75
C GLU A 9 8.83 9.77 12.52
N LEU A 10 8.25 9.84 11.32
CA LEU A 10 8.97 9.63 10.06
C LEU A 10 10.05 10.70 9.84
N VAL A 11 9.75 11.96 10.14
CA VAL A 11 10.73 13.05 10.06
C VAL A 11 11.84 12.86 11.09
N ASP A 12 11.49 12.55 12.34
CA ASP A 12 12.46 12.27 13.40
C ASP A 12 13.38 11.09 13.03
N MET A 13 12.83 10.05 12.39
CA MET A 13 13.60 8.93 11.87
C MET A 13 14.61 9.37 10.80
N ILE A 14 14.21 10.24 9.87
CA ILE A 14 15.10 10.77 8.82
C ILE A 14 16.22 11.61 9.42
N LEU A 15 15.90 12.50 10.36
CA LEU A 15 16.87 13.36 11.01
C LEU A 15 17.92 12.55 11.78
N ILE A 16 17.49 11.58 12.60
CA ILE A 16 18.40 10.71 13.35
C ILE A 16 19.24 9.84 12.41
N TYR A 17 18.66 9.35 11.31
CA TYR A 17 19.42 8.59 10.32
C TYR A 17 20.52 9.42 9.65
N GLY A 18 20.23 10.70 9.38
CA GLY A 18 21.21 11.67 8.91
C GLY A 18 22.30 11.97 9.95
N GLU A 19 21.90 12.20 11.20
CA GLU A 19 22.80 12.41 12.35
C GLU A 19 23.77 11.23 12.53
N CYS A 20 23.27 10.01 12.31
CA CYS A 20 24.06 8.78 12.39
C CYS A 20 24.84 8.46 11.09
N HIS A 21 25.03 9.42 10.19
CA HIS A 21 25.75 9.23 8.92
C HIS A 21 25.23 8.03 8.11
N GLN A 22 23.90 7.86 8.07
CA GLN A 22 23.21 6.77 7.39
C GLN A 22 23.51 5.37 7.96
N ASN A 23 24.03 5.28 9.19
CA ASN A 23 24.15 4.03 9.92
C ASN A 23 22.83 3.67 10.59
N ALA A 24 22.13 2.68 10.03
CA ALA A 24 20.79 2.29 10.49
C ALA A 24 20.78 1.63 11.89
N GLY A 25 21.88 0.96 12.27
CA GLY A 25 22.01 0.35 13.59
C GLY A 25 22.18 1.41 14.67
N ALA A 26 23.08 2.36 14.44
CA ALA A 26 23.25 3.52 15.32
C ALA A 26 21.97 4.35 15.42
N ALA A 27 21.31 4.61 14.28
CA ALA A 27 20.06 5.36 14.24
C ALA A 27 18.94 4.70 15.05
N SER A 28 18.80 3.38 14.97
CA SER A 28 17.81 2.63 15.75
C SER A 28 18.04 2.78 17.25
N ARG A 29 19.30 2.69 17.68
CA ARG A 29 19.69 2.90 19.08
C ARG A 29 19.41 4.33 19.55
N VAL A 30 19.92 5.33 18.83
CA VAL A 30 19.74 6.75 19.16
C VAL A 30 18.25 7.13 19.19
N TYR A 31 17.44 6.58 18.28
CA TYR A 31 16.00 6.80 18.28
C TYR A 31 15.33 6.24 19.54
N SER A 32 15.70 5.03 19.99
CA SER A 32 15.17 4.45 21.22
C SER A 32 15.57 5.23 22.48
N GLU A 33 16.81 5.76 22.51
CA GLU A 33 17.31 6.58 23.61
C GLU A 33 16.61 7.94 23.67
N ARG A 34 16.36 8.58 22.50
CA ARG A 34 15.73 9.91 22.43
C ARG A 34 14.21 9.87 22.59
N PHE A 35 13.56 8.77 22.19
CA PHE A 35 12.10 8.60 22.24
C PHE A 35 11.69 7.29 22.95
N PRO A 36 11.91 7.19 24.27
CA PRO A 36 11.70 5.94 25.02
C PRO A 36 10.23 5.51 25.09
N LEU A 37 9.28 6.44 24.94
CA LEU A 37 7.84 6.16 24.99
C LEU A 37 7.23 5.82 23.61
N ARG A 38 8.02 5.89 22.52
CA ARG A 38 7.55 5.61 21.16
C ARG A 38 7.93 4.20 20.73
N ILE A 39 7.31 3.72 19.65
CA ILE A 39 7.69 2.45 19.04
C ILE A 39 9.07 2.58 18.38
N HIS A 40 9.96 1.65 18.73
CA HIS A 40 11.34 1.69 18.27
C HIS A 40 11.48 1.08 16.86
N PRO A 41 11.90 1.87 15.85
CA PRO A 41 12.10 1.38 14.51
C PRO A 41 13.29 0.44 14.44
N LYS A 42 13.10 -0.69 13.75
CA LYS A 42 14.21 -1.58 13.37
C LYS A 42 15.13 -0.87 12.36
N PRO A 43 16.43 -1.22 12.29
CA PRO A 43 17.37 -0.63 11.32
C PRO A 43 16.83 -0.63 9.87
N ALA A 44 16.19 -1.72 9.45
CA ALA A 44 15.60 -1.83 8.11
C ALA A 44 14.52 -0.78 7.81
N ALA A 45 13.83 -0.24 8.82
CA ALA A 45 12.78 0.76 8.63
C ALA A 45 13.36 2.10 8.13
N PHE A 46 14.53 2.52 8.63
CA PHE A 46 15.21 3.73 8.18
C PHE A 46 15.62 3.63 6.70
N VAL A 47 16.23 2.51 6.33
CA VAL A 47 16.68 2.27 4.94
C VAL A 47 15.48 2.29 3.98
N ARG A 48 14.40 1.58 4.33
CA ARG A 48 13.17 1.54 3.51
C ARG A 48 12.50 2.90 3.40
N LEU A 49 12.49 3.68 4.49
CA LEU A 49 11.94 5.03 4.50
C LEU A 49 12.69 5.94 3.53
N ILE A 50 14.03 5.97 3.59
CA ILE A 50 14.85 6.80 2.70
C ILE A 50 14.75 6.32 1.25
N GLN A 51 14.78 5.01 1.02
CA GLN A 51 14.64 4.46 -0.33
C GLN A 51 13.30 4.87 -0.94
N ARG A 52 12.21 4.76 -0.19
CA ARG A 52 10.87 5.18 -0.63
C ARG A 52 10.79 6.67 -0.92
N ALA A 53 11.39 7.50 -0.06
CA ALA A 53 11.44 8.94 -0.27
C ALA A 53 12.18 9.30 -1.57
N ARG A 54 13.26 8.56 -1.89
CA ARG A 54 14.03 8.75 -3.12
C ARG A 54 13.29 8.25 -4.36
N ASP A 55 12.67 7.08 -4.28
CA ASP A 55 12.04 6.42 -5.43
C ASP A 55 10.70 7.06 -5.81
N TYR A 56 9.92 7.47 -4.81
CA TYR A 56 8.51 7.88 -5.01
C TYR A 56 8.20 9.27 -4.48
N GLY A 57 9.11 9.92 -3.75
CA GLY A 57 8.82 11.20 -3.08
C GLY A 57 7.84 11.08 -1.91
N GLU A 58 7.54 9.85 -1.45
CA GLU A 58 6.55 9.57 -0.40
C GLU A 58 7.24 9.05 0.88
N LEU A 59 6.86 9.58 2.05
CA LEU A 59 7.36 9.07 3.33
C LEU A 59 6.49 7.92 3.87
N ARG A 60 5.17 8.02 3.73
CA ARG A 60 4.23 7.02 4.26
C ARG A 60 4.21 5.78 3.37
N GLU A 61 3.94 4.63 4.00
CA GLU A 61 3.67 3.40 3.26
C GLU A 61 2.32 3.51 2.57
N ASN A 62 2.31 3.43 1.25
CA ASN A 62 1.07 3.28 0.50
C ASN A 62 0.60 1.82 0.60
N ARG A 63 -0.02 1.47 1.72
CA ARG A 63 -0.58 0.13 1.98
C ARG A 63 -1.71 -0.24 0.99
N GLY A 64 -2.22 0.73 0.23
CA GLY A 64 -3.22 0.54 -0.82
C GLY A 64 -2.66 0.09 -2.17
N ARG A 65 -1.37 0.32 -2.48
CA ARG A 65 -0.77 -0.16 -3.75
C ARG A 65 -0.55 -1.67 -3.78
N HIS A 66 -0.56 -2.32 -2.62
CA HIS A 66 -0.45 -3.78 -2.48
C HIS A 66 -1.77 -4.45 -2.08
N ALA A 67 -2.88 -3.71 -2.09
CA ALA A 67 -4.21 -4.30 -1.97
C ALA A 67 -4.62 -4.97 -3.30
N GLY A 68 -3.99 -6.12 -3.59
CA GLY A 68 -4.31 -6.95 -4.75
C GLY A 68 -3.81 -6.44 -6.10
N ARG A 69 -3.85 -7.33 -7.11
CA ARG A 69 -3.67 -6.97 -8.53
C ARG A 69 -4.59 -5.78 -8.82
N GLY A 70 -4.02 -4.68 -9.33
CA GLY A 70 -4.83 -3.59 -9.88
C GLY A 70 -5.90 -4.16 -10.81
N ARG A 71 -7.12 -3.68 -10.63
CA ARG A 71 -8.28 -4.11 -11.41
C ARG A 71 -7.94 -3.95 -12.90
N PRO A 72 -8.02 -5.02 -13.73
CA PRO A 72 -7.74 -4.88 -15.16
C PRO A 72 -8.70 -3.85 -15.74
N PRO A 73 -8.24 -2.92 -16.62
CA PRO A 73 -9.10 -1.93 -17.25
C PRO A 73 -10.32 -2.54 -17.97
N GLN A 74 -10.19 -3.80 -18.41
CA GLN A 74 -11.24 -4.59 -19.07
C GLN A 74 -12.42 -4.93 -18.16
N MET A 75 -12.27 -4.87 -16.83
CA MET A 75 -13.33 -5.21 -15.88
C MET A 75 -14.49 -4.19 -15.88
N LEU A 76 -14.22 -2.91 -16.17
CA LEU A 76 -15.28 -1.89 -16.21
C LEU A 76 -16.26 -2.14 -17.37
N ALA A 77 -15.73 -2.44 -18.56
CA ALA A 77 -16.57 -2.80 -19.72
C ALA A 77 -17.38 -4.09 -19.47
N VAL A 78 -16.77 -5.06 -18.78
CA VAL A 78 -17.45 -6.31 -18.39
C VAL A 78 -18.57 -6.06 -17.39
N GLU A 79 -18.36 -5.18 -16.41
CA GLU A 79 -19.38 -4.84 -15.42
C GLU A 79 -20.54 -4.05 -16.02
N GLU A 80 -20.27 -3.09 -16.92
CA GLU A 80 -21.33 -2.37 -17.63
C GLU A 80 -22.20 -3.31 -18.46
N GLU A 81 -21.60 -4.27 -19.17
CA GLU A 81 -22.34 -5.27 -19.95
C GLU A 81 -23.13 -6.24 -19.07
N ILE A 82 -22.58 -6.65 -17.91
CA ILE A 82 -23.32 -7.45 -16.92
C ILE A 82 -24.49 -6.66 -16.33
N ASN A 83 -24.29 -5.39 -15.99
CA ASN A 83 -25.33 -4.53 -15.43
C ASN A 83 -26.46 -4.34 -16.45
N ASN A 84 -26.14 -4.10 -17.72
CA ASN A 84 -27.16 -3.99 -18.78
C ASN A 84 -27.98 -5.29 -18.92
N LEU A 85 -27.34 -6.45 -18.85
CA LEU A 85 -28.05 -7.75 -18.89
C LEU A 85 -29.00 -7.95 -17.70
N ILE A 86 -28.62 -7.46 -16.51
CA ILE A 86 -29.44 -7.53 -15.30
C ILE A 86 -30.57 -6.50 -15.36
N ASP A 87 -30.32 -5.31 -15.91
CA ASP A 87 -31.33 -4.28 -16.10
C ASP A 87 -32.39 -4.70 -17.14
N ASP A 88 -31.97 -5.38 -18.21
CA ASP A 88 -32.85 -5.90 -19.26
C ASP A 88 -33.74 -7.06 -18.77
N ASP A 89 -33.19 -7.96 -17.94
CA ASP A 89 -33.95 -9.01 -17.26
C ASP A 89 -33.45 -9.23 -15.82
N PRO A 90 -34.12 -8.65 -14.82
CA PRO A 90 -33.74 -8.79 -13.41
C PRO A 90 -33.85 -10.21 -12.85
N ALA A 91 -34.55 -11.11 -13.54
CA ALA A 91 -34.63 -12.52 -13.17
C ALA A 91 -33.44 -13.35 -13.68
N THR A 92 -32.51 -12.73 -14.41
CA THR A 92 -31.32 -13.38 -14.95
C THR A 92 -30.45 -13.94 -13.81
N SER A 93 -30.20 -15.25 -13.85
CA SER A 93 -29.34 -15.90 -12.87
C SER A 93 -27.86 -15.68 -13.19
N SER A 94 -26.99 -15.69 -12.17
CA SER A 94 -25.53 -15.60 -12.35
C SER A 94 -24.96 -16.68 -13.28
N GLY A 95 -25.61 -17.85 -13.35
CA GLY A 95 -25.25 -18.93 -14.27
C GLY A 95 -25.65 -18.67 -15.72
N GLU A 96 -26.75 -17.96 -15.95
CA GLU A 96 -27.18 -17.50 -17.29
C GLU A 96 -26.16 -16.48 -17.85
N ILE A 97 -25.75 -15.53 -17.00
CA ILE A 97 -24.74 -14.51 -17.31
C ILE A 97 -23.45 -15.22 -17.73
N ALA A 98 -22.91 -16.10 -16.88
CA ALA A 98 -21.67 -16.82 -17.18
C ALA A 98 -21.71 -17.59 -18.52
N ARG A 99 -22.85 -18.22 -18.86
CA ARG A 99 -23.03 -18.94 -20.13
C ARG A 99 -22.97 -18.02 -21.34
N ARG A 100 -23.65 -16.87 -21.27
CA ARG A 100 -23.70 -15.90 -22.36
C ARG A 100 -22.33 -15.28 -22.64
N TRP A 101 -21.54 -15.08 -21.59
CA TRP A 101 -20.16 -14.60 -21.67
C TRP A 101 -19.17 -15.61 -22.28
N VAL A 102 -19.34 -16.91 -22.04
CA VAL A 102 -18.47 -17.96 -22.61
C VAL A 102 -18.65 -18.13 -24.12
N LEU A 103 -19.82 -17.75 -24.67
CA LEU A 103 -20.15 -17.89 -26.09
C LEU A 103 -19.69 -16.71 -26.97
N VAL A 104 -19.15 -15.64 -26.37
CA VAL A 104 -18.68 -14.43 -27.08
C VAL A 104 -17.15 -14.42 -27.29
N LYS A 105 -16.44 -15.47 -26.86
CA LYS A 105 -15.02 -15.72 -27.19
C LYS A 105 -14.87 -16.56 -28.47
#